data_AF-A0A7Z9ZGX3-F1
#
_entry.id   AF-A0A7Z9ZGX3-F1
#
_cell.length_a   1.000
_cell.length_b   1.000
_cell.length_c   1.000
_cell.angle_alpha   90.00
_cell.angle_beta   90.00
_cell.angle_gamma   90.00
#
_symmetry.space_group_name_H-M   'P 1'
#
loop_
_entity.id
_entity.type
_entity.pdbx_description
1 polymer ?
#
loop_
_entity_poly.entity_id
_entity_poly.type
_entity_poly.pdbx_seq_one_letter_code
_entity_poly.pdbx_strand_id
1 'polypeptide(L)'
;MRTIYIELDVLRVLATKALGRVWRGAYFSPIAPLHYADIPRPPLPGPRWVRVRTRLAGICGSELHLVFIEGSLSVAPAALPGHARMYMGHEAVGDVIEVGPGVSRFQVGDRVVIHGGND
;
A
#
# COMPACT_ATOMS: atom_id res chain seq x y z
N MET A 1 1.23 13.43 -2.41
CA MET A 1 2.14 12.48 -1.75
C MET A 1 2.34 11.30 -2.67
N ARG A 2 3.61 10.92 -2.88
CA ARG A 2 3.97 9.77 -3.71
C ARG A 2 3.64 8.48 -2.98
N THR A 3 3.04 7.53 -3.68
CA THR A 3 2.64 6.25 -3.10
C THR A 3 2.63 5.15 -4.16
N ILE A 4 2.67 3.91 -3.70
CA ILE A 4 2.49 2.71 -4.51
C ILE A 4 1.25 2.02 -3.99
N TYR A 5 0.32 1.69 -4.89
CA TYR A 5 -0.89 0.94 -4.55
C TYR A 5 -1.25 -0.06 -5.63
N ILE A 6 -2.07 -1.04 -5.26
CA ILE A 6 -2.63 -2.04 -6.15
C ILE A 6 -4.14 -1.80 -6.28
N GLU A 7 -4.62 -1.83 -7.52
CA GLU A 7 -6.03 -1.75 -7.88
C GLU A 7 -6.42 -3.02 -8.64
N LEU A 8 -7.24 -3.87 -8.01
CA LEU A 8 -7.60 -5.18 -8.53
C LEU A 8 -8.78 -5.09 -9.51
N ASP A 9 -8.48 -4.62 -10.71
CA ASP A 9 -9.38 -4.77 -11.85
C ASP A 9 -9.16 -6.14 -12.51
N VAL A 10 -10.22 -6.94 -12.62
CA VAL A 10 -10.15 -8.32 -13.13
C VAL A 10 -9.59 -8.37 -14.55
N LEU A 11 -9.93 -7.42 -15.41
CA LEU A 11 -9.45 -7.40 -16.79
C LEU A 11 -7.96 -7.09 -16.86
N ARG A 12 -7.50 -6.08 -16.11
CA ARG A 12 -6.07 -5.75 -15.98
C ARG A 12 -5.26 -6.89 -15.43
N VAL A 13 -5.79 -7.56 -14.41
CA VAL A 13 -5.16 -8.73 -13.80
C VAL A 13 -4.98 -9.85 -14.83
N LEU A 14 -6.04 -10.20 -15.57
CA LEU A 14 -5.98 -11.24 -16.60
C LEU A 14 -5.03 -10.87 -17.75
N ALA A 15 -5.10 -9.63 -18.24
CA ALA A 15 -4.23 -9.13 -19.29
C ALA A 15 -2.76 -9.14 -18.86
N THR A 16 -2.46 -8.68 -17.65
CA THR A 16 -1.12 -8.65 -17.08
C THR A 16 -0.58 -10.05 -16.86
N LYS A 17 -1.40 -10.99 -16.37
CA LYS A 17 -1.01 -12.41 -16.26
C LYS A 17 -0.68 -13.03 -17.60
N ALA A 18 -1.47 -12.75 -18.64
CA ALA A 18 -1.22 -13.28 -19.98
C ALA A 18 0.10 -12.75 -20.56
N LEU A 19 0.32 -11.43 -20.51
CA LEU A 19 1.52 -10.79 -21.02
C LEU A 19 2.77 -11.10 -20.16
N GLY A 20 2.61 -11.23 -18.86
CA GLY A 20 3.67 -11.56 -17.90
C GLY A 20 4.36 -12.89 -18.17
N ARG A 21 3.70 -13.83 -18.87
CA ARG A 21 4.28 -15.12 -19.29
C ARG A 21 5.41 -14.96 -20.30
N VAL A 22 5.36 -13.90 -21.11
CA VAL A 22 6.33 -13.66 -22.20
C VAL A 22 7.18 -12.41 -21.95
N TRP A 23 6.68 -11.47 -21.14
CA TRP A 23 7.36 -10.22 -20.82
C TRP A 23 7.17 -9.83 -19.36
N ARG A 24 8.20 -10.02 -18.53
CA ARG A 24 8.17 -9.66 -17.10
C ARG A 24 7.94 -8.16 -16.84
N GLY A 25 8.24 -7.28 -17.80
CA GLY A 25 7.93 -5.85 -17.67
C GLY A 25 6.43 -5.55 -17.62
N ALA A 26 5.57 -6.50 -18.02
CA ALA A 26 4.12 -6.35 -17.95
C ALA A 26 3.63 -6.02 -16.53
N TYR A 27 4.23 -6.59 -15.49
CA TYR A 27 3.86 -6.37 -14.08
C TYR A 27 4.13 -4.95 -13.57
N PHE A 28 4.94 -4.17 -14.29
CA PHE A 28 5.29 -2.78 -13.96
C PHE A 28 4.79 -1.80 -15.02
N SER A 29 4.02 -2.28 -15.99
CA SER A 29 3.49 -1.48 -17.09
C SER A 29 2.16 -0.80 -16.71
N PRO A 30 1.68 0.19 -17.48
CA PRO A 30 0.41 0.86 -17.18
C PRO A 30 -0.83 -0.04 -17.16
N ILE A 31 -0.77 -1.23 -17.78
CA ILE A 31 -1.87 -2.21 -17.75
C ILE A 31 -1.86 -3.08 -16.48
N ALA A 32 -0.79 -3.03 -15.68
CA ALA A 32 -0.66 -3.76 -14.43
C ALA A 32 -1.62 -3.20 -13.37
N PRO A 33 -2.02 -4.03 -12.40
CA PRO A 33 -2.68 -3.57 -11.18
C PRO A 33 -1.82 -2.64 -10.31
N LEU A 34 -0.49 -2.70 -10.46
CA LEU A 34 0.46 -1.91 -9.67
C LEU A 34 0.56 -0.48 -10.21
N HIS A 35 0.36 0.49 -9.31
CA HIS A 35 0.40 1.90 -9.65
C HIS A 35 1.39 2.65 -8.77
N TYR A 36 2.19 3.51 -9.39
CA TYR A 36 2.93 4.58 -8.73
C TYR A 36 2.26 5.91 -9.06
N ALA A 37 1.82 6.64 -8.05
CA ALA A 37 1.06 7.88 -8.23
C ALA A 37 1.43 8.94 -7.21
N ASP A 38 1.19 10.21 -7.58
CA ASP A 38 1.12 11.32 -6.64
C ASP A 38 -0.35 11.62 -6.33
N ILE A 39 -0.77 11.40 -5.08
CA ILE A 39 -2.16 11.59 -4.65
C ILE A 39 -2.28 12.73 -3.63
N PRO A 40 -3.42 13.44 -3.55
CA PRO A 40 -3.63 14.43 -2.50
C PRO A 40 -3.42 13.83 -1.10
N ARG A 41 -2.89 14.62 -0.19
CA ARG A 41 -2.79 14.22 1.23
C ARG A 41 -4.19 14.31 1.83
N PRO A 42 -4.82 13.19 2.25
CA PRO A 42 -6.12 13.26 2.93
C PRO A 42 -5.96 13.85 4.34
N PRO A 43 -7.01 14.42 4.94
CA PRO A 43 -7.00 14.78 6.36
C PRO A 43 -6.76 13.54 7.24
N LEU A 44 -6.50 13.74 8.53
CA LEU A 44 -6.45 12.62 9.46
C LEU A 44 -7.80 11.90 9.47
N PRO A 45 -7.84 10.56 9.37
CA PRO A 45 -9.10 9.82 9.35
C PRO A 45 -9.89 9.91 10.67
N GLY A 46 -9.25 10.27 11.78
CA GLY A 46 -9.93 10.43 13.06
C GLY A 46 -9.04 11.04 14.14
N PRO A 47 -9.61 11.35 15.32
CA PRO A 47 -8.93 12.12 16.36
C PRO A 47 -7.77 11.39 17.04
N ARG A 48 -7.73 10.06 16.98
CA ARG A 48 -6.66 9.22 17.57
C ARG A 48 -5.59 8.79 16.55
N TRP A 49 -5.60 9.37 15.36
CA TRP A 49 -4.64 9.05 14.32
C TRP A 49 -3.42 9.95 14.42
N VAL A 50 -2.27 9.41 14.00
CA VAL A 50 -1.06 10.18 13.74
C VAL A 50 -0.73 10.08 12.26
N ARG A 51 -0.13 11.13 11.70
CA ARG A 51 0.47 11.07 10.36
C ARG A 51 1.95 10.86 10.48
N VAL A 52 2.44 9.88 9.76
CA VAL A 52 3.86 9.55 9.69
C VAL A 52 4.38 9.91 8.30
N ARG A 53 5.50 10.63 8.25
CA ARG A 53 6.31 10.75 7.03
C ARG A 53 7.25 9.56 6.98
N THR A 54 6.97 8.62 6.10
CA THR A 54 7.82 7.46 5.84
C THR A 54 9.23 7.90 5.43
N ARG A 55 10.25 7.32 6.06
CA ARG A 55 11.66 7.48 5.67
C ARG A 55 12.12 6.29 4.84
N LEU A 56 11.81 5.08 5.31
CA LEU A 56 12.14 3.82 4.68
C LEU A 56 10.96 2.86 4.85
N ALA A 57 10.76 1.99 3.88
CA ALA A 57 9.83 0.87 3.95
C ALA A 57 10.52 -0.40 3.43
N GLY A 58 10.32 -1.50 4.13
CA GLY A 58 10.70 -2.84 3.68
C GLY A 58 9.79 -3.33 2.56
N ILE A 59 10.29 -4.29 1.79
CA ILE A 59 9.50 -5.02 0.80
C ILE A 59 9.24 -6.41 1.38
N CYS A 60 7.97 -6.72 1.62
CA CYS A 60 7.58 -8.02 2.17
C CYS A 60 7.33 -9.05 1.05
N GLY A 61 7.56 -10.33 1.32
CA GLY A 61 7.24 -11.41 0.37
C GLY A 61 5.75 -11.47 -0.01
N SER A 62 4.87 -11.18 0.95
CA SER A 62 3.42 -11.12 0.72
C SER A 62 3.02 -10.04 -0.30
N GLU A 63 3.72 -8.90 -0.28
CA GLU A 63 3.55 -7.82 -1.23
C GLU A 63 4.04 -8.20 -2.63
N LEU A 64 5.15 -8.95 -2.72
CA LEU A 64 5.64 -9.47 -4.00
C LEU A 64 4.64 -10.42 -4.66
N HIS A 65 3.96 -11.27 -3.89
CA HIS A 65 2.90 -12.13 -4.44
C HIS A 65 1.77 -11.30 -5.05
N LEU A 66 1.41 -10.15 -4.47
CA LEU A 66 0.40 -9.26 -5.05
C LEU A 66 0.91 -8.58 -6.33
N VAL A 67 2.15 -8.10 -6.34
CA VAL A 67 2.77 -7.46 -7.52
C VAL A 67 2.84 -8.42 -8.71
N PHE A 68 3.26 -9.67 -8.48
CA PHE A 68 3.38 -10.68 -9.52
C PHE A 68 2.10 -11.48 -9.76
N ILE A 69 1.02 -11.13 -9.07
CA ILE A 69 -0.31 -11.76 -9.19
C ILE A 69 -0.21 -13.28 -8.95
N GLU A 70 0.59 -13.67 -7.97
CA GLU A 70 0.78 -15.04 -7.53
C GLU A 70 -0.29 -15.41 -6.50
N GLY A 71 -0.84 -16.63 -6.58
CA GLY A 71 -1.94 -17.08 -5.72
C GLY A 71 -3.34 -16.75 -6.24
N SER A 72 -4.34 -17.04 -5.41
CA SER A 72 -5.75 -16.82 -5.76
C SER A 72 -6.13 -15.34 -5.61
N LEU A 73 -6.81 -14.76 -6.60
CA LEU A 73 -7.31 -13.40 -6.50
C LEU A 73 -8.39 -13.23 -5.42
N SER A 74 -9.01 -14.33 -5.01
CA SER A 74 -10.00 -14.35 -3.92
C SER A 74 -9.40 -14.14 -2.52
N VAL A 75 -8.07 -14.21 -2.36
CA VAL A 75 -7.42 -14.01 -1.05
C VAL A 75 -6.88 -12.58 -0.85
N ALA A 76 -6.98 -11.72 -1.86
CA ALA A 76 -6.50 -10.35 -1.74
C ALA A 76 -7.57 -9.45 -1.08
N PRO A 77 -7.25 -8.69 -0.02
CA PRO A 77 -8.21 -7.79 0.64
C PRO A 77 -8.83 -6.72 -0.29
N ALA A 78 -8.10 -6.30 -1.34
CA ALA A 78 -8.63 -5.39 -2.37
C ALA A 78 -9.66 -6.03 -3.33
N ALA A 79 -9.88 -7.34 -3.25
CA ALA A 79 -10.97 -8.01 -3.97
C ALA A 79 -12.30 -7.95 -3.18
N LEU A 80 -12.30 -7.43 -1.96
CA LEU A 80 -13.50 -7.21 -1.18
C LEU A 80 -14.28 -5.99 -1.70
N PRO A 81 -15.62 -6.08 -1.85
CA PRO A 81 -16.45 -4.96 -2.22
C PRO A 81 -16.19 -3.73 -1.32
N GLY A 82 -15.88 -2.59 -1.92
CA GLY A 82 -15.63 -1.32 -1.22
C GLY A 82 -14.16 -0.99 -0.94
N HIS A 83 -13.23 -1.94 -1.11
CA HIS A 83 -11.79 -1.68 -0.99
C HIS A 83 -11.16 -1.50 -2.38
N ALA A 84 -11.31 -0.31 -2.96
CA ALA A 84 -10.84 -0.05 -4.33
C ALA A 84 -9.31 -0.12 -4.48
N ARG A 85 -8.54 0.14 -3.41
CA ARG A 85 -7.08 0.22 -3.46
C ARG A 85 -6.44 -0.36 -2.21
N MET A 86 -5.34 -1.09 -2.39
CA MET A 86 -4.45 -1.52 -1.32
C MET A 86 -3.13 -0.75 -1.44
N TYR A 87 -2.80 0.05 -0.43
CA TYR A 87 -1.54 0.78 -0.37
C TYR A 87 -0.44 -0.11 0.22
N MET A 88 0.72 -0.10 -0.41
CA MET A 88 1.87 -0.93 -0.04
C MET A 88 2.69 -0.26 1.08
N GLY A 89 3.52 -1.03 1.77
CA GLY A 89 4.47 -0.54 2.79
C GLY A 89 3.95 -0.68 4.22
N HIS A 90 3.62 -1.89 4.63
CA HIS A 90 3.20 -2.22 6.01
C HIS A 90 4.38 -2.47 6.97
N GLU A 91 5.61 -2.42 6.46
CA GLU A 91 6.85 -2.49 7.22
C GLU A 91 7.62 -1.19 7.00
N ALA A 92 7.42 -0.19 7.86
CA ALA A 92 7.97 1.14 7.62
C ALA A 92 8.53 1.81 8.87
N VAL A 93 9.51 2.69 8.69
CA VAL A 93 9.98 3.60 9.73
C VAL A 93 9.81 5.03 9.26
N GLY A 94 9.42 5.91 10.17
CA GLY A 94 9.11 7.29 9.83
C GLY A 94 9.14 8.24 11.01
N ASP A 95 8.90 9.51 10.70
CA ASP A 95 8.78 10.57 11.69
C ASP A 95 7.31 11.02 11.78
N VAL A 96 6.78 11.20 12.98
CA VAL A 96 5.44 11.75 13.19
C VAL A 96 5.45 13.23 12.78
N ILE A 97 4.52 13.62 11.89
CA ILE A 97 4.41 14.98 11.35
C ILE A 97 3.07 15.68 11.65
N GLU A 98 2.10 14.94 12.19
CA GLU A 98 0.78 15.45 12.57
C GLU A 98 0.19 14.50 13.62
N VAL A 99 -0.47 15.04 14.64
CA VAL A 99 -1.16 14.25 15.67
C VAL A 99 -2.60 14.73 15.80
N GLY A 100 -3.54 13.78 15.88
CA GLY A 100 -4.92 14.10 16.18
C GLY A 100 -5.13 14.52 17.63
N PRO A 101 -6.21 15.25 17.95
CA PRO A 101 -6.46 15.80 19.28
C PRO A 101 -6.66 14.76 20.39
N GLY A 102 -6.93 13.50 20.03
CA GLY A 102 -7.10 12.38 20.97
C GLY A 102 -5.84 11.53 21.14
N VAL A 103 -4.69 11.94 20.62
CA VAL A 103 -3.42 11.22 20.75
C VAL A 103 -2.65 11.75 21.96
N SER A 104 -2.31 10.87 22.90
CA SER A 104 -1.50 11.21 24.09
C SER A 104 -0.12 10.56 24.14
N ARG A 105 0.09 9.49 23.35
CA ARG A 105 1.31 8.67 23.39
C ARG A 105 2.43 9.17 22.48
N PHE A 106 2.08 9.92 21.43
CA PHE A 106 3.01 10.36 20.39
C PHE A 106 2.91 11.87 20.19
N GLN A 107 4.01 12.48 19.77
CA GLN A 107 4.13 13.88 19.42
C GLN A 107 4.86 14.07 18.09
N VAL A 108 4.71 15.24 17.47
CA VAL A 108 5.44 15.59 16.25
C VAL A 108 6.95 15.54 16.52
N GLY A 109 7.68 14.89 15.62
CA GLY A 109 9.12 14.66 15.73
C GLY A 109 9.49 13.26 16.25
N ASP A 110 8.56 12.52 16.85
CA ASP A 110 8.82 11.15 17.29
C ASP A 110 9.16 10.25 16.10
N ARG A 111 10.12 9.35 16.31
CA ARG A 111 10.43 8.27 15.35
C ARG A 111 9.61 7.04 15.71
N VAL A 112 8.91 6.51 14.72
CA VAL A 112 8.01 5.36 14.90
C VAL A 112 8.30 4.27 13.88
N VAL A 113 7.99 3.04 14.29
CA VAL A 113 7.95 1.85 13.42
C VAL A 113 6.48 1.52 13.18
N ILE A 114 6.16 1.21 11.93
CA ILE A 114 4.86 0.71 11.47
C ILE A 114 5.08 -0.76 11.12
N HIS A 115 4.30 -1.64 11.75
CA HIS A 115 4.32 -3.07 11.50
C HIS A 115 2.88 -3.55 11.22
N GLY A 116 2.73 -4.43 10.23
CA GLY A 116 1.45 -4.99 9.79
C GLY A 116 0.97 -6.22 10.58
N GLY A 117 1.28 -6.28 11.89
CA GLY A 117 0.97 -7.41 12.77
C GLY A 117 0.42 -6.92 14.12
N ASN A 118 -0.37 -7.77 14.78
CA ASN A 118 -0.87 -7.53 16.13
C ASN A 118 0.14 -8.11 17.13
N ASP A 119 1.15 -7.32 17.47
CA ASP A 119 2.07 -7.59 18.58
C ASP A 119 1.85 -6.55 19.69
#